data_AF-A0A4U0Q921-F1
#
_entry.id   AF-A0A4U0Q921-F1
#
_cell.length_a   1.000
_cell.length_b   1.000
_cell.length_c   1.000
_cell.angle_alpha   90.00
_cell.angle_beta   90.00
_cell.angle_gamma   90.00
#
_symmetry.space_group_name_H-M   'P 1'
#
loop_
_entity.id
_entity.type
_entity.pdbx_description
1 polymer ?
#
loop_
_entity_poly.entity_id
_entity_poly.type
_entity_poly.pdbx_seq_one_letter_code
_entity_poly.pdbx_strand_id
1 'polypeptide(L)' 'MFALLRILIILVVVIVGWAAFKYQRTRDPFWPRLIRWTLTVALAGGVIGVIGLIVQRLVET' A
#
# COMPACT_ATOMS: atom_id res chain seq x y z
N MET A 1 -10.86 -13.75 -2.94
CA MET A 1 -10.51 -12.88 -1.80
C MET A 1 -8.99 -12.70 -1.66
N PHE A 2 -8.20 -13.78 -1.62
CA PHE A 2 -6.74 -13.69 -1.45
C PHE A 2 -5.95 -13.15 -2.66
N ALA A 3 -6.41 -13.43 -3.90
CA ALA A 3 -5.71 -13.03 -5.12
C ALA A 3 -5.72 -11.51 -5.36
N LEU A 4 -6.83 -10.84 -5.03
CA LEU A 4 -7.00 -9.39 -5.21
C LEU A 4 -6.06 -8.60 -4.28
N LEU A 5 -5.96 -9.02 -3.02
CA LEU A 5 -4.99 -8.49 -2.05
C LEU A 5 -3.54 -8.72 -2.50
N ARG A 6 -3.22 -9.91 -3.05
CA ARG A 6 -1.89 -10.19 -3.61
C ARG A 6 -1.55 -9.26 -4.77
N ILE A 7 -2.48 -9.07 -5.70
CA ILE A 7 -2.29 -8.16 -6.85
C ILE A 7 -2.06 -6.74 -6.35
N LEU A 8 -2.85 -6.27 -5.38
CA LEU A 8 -2.70 -4.94 -4.80
C LEU A 8 -1.31 -4.76 -4.17
N ILE A 9 -0.84 -5.76 -3.40
CA ILE A 9 0.49 -5.74 -2.79
C ILE A 9 1.60 -5.73 -3.85
N ILE A 10 1.49 -6.58 -4.87
CA ILE A 10 2.46 -6.62 -5.98
C ILE A 10 2.50 -5.26 -6.68
N LEU A 11 1.34 -4.67 -6.95
CA LEU A 11 1.24 -3.36 -7.60
C LEU A 11 1.92 -2.27 -6.76
N VAL A 12 1.70 -2.26 -5.44
CA VAL A 12 2.34 -1.33 -4.51
C VAL A 12 3.87 -1.50 -4.54
N VAL A 13 4.36 -2.74 -4.47
CA VAL A 13 5.81 -3.02 -4.49
C VAL A 13 6.43 -2.58 -5.82
N VAL A 14 5.77 -2.87 -6.95
CA VAL A 14 6.24 -2.47 -8.29
C VAL A 14 6.27 -0.95 -8.42
N ILE A 15 5.21 -0.25 -8.02
CA ILE A 15 5.13 1.21 -8.10
C ILE A 15 6.19 1.86 -7.21
N VAL A 16 6.35 1.39 -5.97
CA VAL A 16 7.34 1.93 -5.03
C VAL A 16 8.77 1.65 -5.51
N GLY A 17 9.05 0.43 -5.96
CA GLY A 17 10.35 0.05 -6.50
C GLY A 17 10.73 0.85 -7.75
N TRP A 18 9.80 0.99 -8.69
CA TRP A 18 10.00 1.80 -9.90
C TRP A 18 10.20 3.28 -9.55
N ALA A 19 9.39 3.83 -8.65
CA ALA A 19 9.52 5.21 -8.21
C ALA A 19 10.86 5.45 -7.49
N ALA A 20 11.33 4.50 -6.67
CA ALA A 20 12.62 4.59 -6.00
C ALA A 20 13.78 4.54 -7.01
N PHE A 21 13.71 3.65 -8.00
CA PHE A 21 14.70 3.60 -9.09
C PHE A 21 14.73 4.92 -9.87
N LYS A 22 13.56 5.45 -10.25
CA LYS A 22 13.48 6.72 -10.99
C LYS A 22 13.90 7.92 -10.16
N TYR A 23 13.65 7.91 -8.85
CA TYR A 23 14.16 8.93 -7.93
C TYR A 23 15.68 8.97 -7.92
N GLN A 24 16.35 7.81 -7.86
CA GLN A 24 17.81 7.78 -7.87
C GLN A 24 18.41 8.34 -9.16
N ARG A 25 17.76 8.12 -10.32
CA ARG A 25 18.19 8.67 -11.60
C ARG A 25 17.89 10.16 -11.77
N THR A 26 16.68 10.59 -11.40
CA THR A 26 16.17 11.92 -11.79
C THR A 26 16.30 12.94 -10.65
N ARG A 27 16.40 12.48 -9.39
CA ARG A 27 16.42 13.28 -8.17
C ARG A 27 15.24 14.26 -8.01
N ASP A 28 14.15 14.09 -8.77
CA ASP A 28 12.98 14.95 -8.63
C ASP A 28 12.27 14.72 -7.29
N PRO A 29 11.78 15.78 -6.63
CA PRO A 29 11.02 15.68 -5.38
C PRO A 29 9.63 15.04 -5.56
N PHE A 30 9.19 14.84 -6.80
CA PHE A 30 7.92 14.16 -7.12
C PHE A 30 7.92 12.69 -6.70
N TRP A 31 9.00 11.96 -6.96
CA TRP A 31 9.11 10.52 -6.68
C TRP A 31 8.99 10.15 -5.20
N PRO A 32 9.70 10.80 -4.25
CA PRO A 32 9.53 10.51 -2.83
C PRO A 32 8.14 10.88 -2.33
N ARG A 33 7.50 11.91 -2.91
CA ARG A 33 6.11 12.26 -2.61
C ARG A 33 5.15 11.15 -3.08
N LEU A 34 5.36 10.63 -4.28
CA LEU A 34 4.59 9.50 -4.82
C LEU A 34 4.74 8.25 -3.95
N ILE A 35 5.97 7.90 -3.57
CA ILE A 35 6.24 6.76 -2.67
C ILE A 35 5.50 6.93 -1.34
N ARG A 36 5.58 8.12 -0.74
CA ARG A 36 4.91 8.42 0.53
C ARG A 36 3.40 8.25 0.41
N TRP A 37 2.77 8.82 -0.61
CA TRP A 37 1.32 8.66 -0.85
C TRP A 37 0.94 7.19 -1.05
N THR A 38 1.67 6.45 -1.88
CA THR A 38 1.40 5.03 -2.14
C THR A 38 1.48 4.20 -0.86
N LEU A 39 2.52 4.43 -0.03
CA LEU A 39 2.68 3.73 1.25
C LEU A 39 1.58 4.13 2.25
N THR A 40 1.21 5.41 2.32
CA THR A 40 0.12 5.87 3.19
C THR A 40 -1.21 5.22 2.82
N VAL A 41 -1.55 5.14 1.53
CA VAL A 41 -2.77 4.46 1.07
C VAL A 41 -2.73 2.96 1.38
N ALA A 42 -1.59 2.30 1.14
CA ALA A 42 -1.43 0.88 1.45
C ALA A 42 -1.59 0.60 2.96
N LEU A 43 -0.98 1.42 3.81
CA LEU A 43 -1.12 1.33 5.26
C LEU A 43 -2.55 1.58 5.72
N ALA A 44 -3.20 2.65 5.24
CA ALA A 44 -4.58 2.97 5.58
C ALA A 44 -5.53 1.83 5.19
N GLY A 45 -5.36 1.28 3.99
CA GLY A 45 -6.13 0.11 3.53
C GLY A 45 -5.92 -1.12 4.42
N GLY A 46 -4.67 -1.38 4.82
CA GLY A 46 -4.35 -2.46 5.76
C GLY A 46 -5.02 -2.27 7.12
N VAL A 47 -4.95 -1.07 7.69
CA VAL A 47 -5.59 -0.74 8.97
C VAL A 47 -7.10 -0.92 8.91
N ILE A 48 -7.75 -0.41 7.86
CA ILE A 48 -9.20 -0.58 7.67
C ILE A 48 -9.56 -2.06 7.55
N GLY A 49 -8.77 -2.85 6.82
CA GLY A 49 -8.97 -4.29 6.70
C GLY A 49 -8.87 -5.02 8.04
N VAL A 50 -7.88 -4.66 8.86
CA VAL A 50 -7.70 -5.23 10.22
C VAL A 50 -8.84 -4.84 11.15
N ILE A 51 -9.26 -3.56 11.15
CA ILE A 51 -10.39 -3.08 11.95
C ILE A 51 -11.68 -3.82 11.55
N GLY A 52 -11.94 -3.96 10.25
CA GLY A 52 -13.10 -4.72 9.76
C GLY A 52 -13.11 -6.17 10.24
N LEU A 53 -11.95 -6.83 10.25
CA LEU A 53 -11.78 -8.18 10.79
C LEU A 53 -12.06 -8.25 12.29
N ILE A 54 -11.55 -7.30 13.07
CA ILE A 54 -11.76 -7.23 14.52
C ILE A 54 -13.25 -7.03 14.82
N VAL A 55 -13.90 -6.11 14.13
CA VAL A 55 -15.35 -5.86 14.28
C VAL A 55 -16.16 -7.10 13.91
N GLN A 56 -15.82 -7.76 12.81
CA GLN A 56 -16.50 -9.01 12.42
C GLN A 56 -16.36 -10.08 13.51
N ARG A 57 -15.17 -10.23 14.11
CA ARG A 57 -14.95 -11.19 15.20
C ARG A 57 -15.70 -10.83 16.48
N LEU A 58 -15.81 -9.55 16.82
CA LEU A 58 -16.60 -9.07 17.96
C LEU A 58 -18.10 -9.28 17.77
N VAL A 59 -18.60 -9.23 16.52
CA VAL A 59 -20.02 -9.46 16.21
C VAL A 59 -20.34 -10.97 16.14
N GLU A 60 -19.39 -11.80 15.73
CA GLU A 60 -19.54 -13.27 15.68
C GLU A 60 -19.38 -13.97 17.04
N THR A 61 -18.92 -13.26 18.08
CA THR A 61 -18.75 -13.78 19.45
C THR A 61 -19.92 -13.36 20.33
#